data_AF-A0A8S1UMQ9-F1
#
_entry.id   AF-A0A8S1UMQ9-F1
#
_cell.length_a   1.000
_cell.length_b   1.000
_cell.length_c   1.000
_cell.angle_alpha   90.00
_cell.angle_beta   90.00
_cell.angle_gamma   90.00
#
_symmetry.space_group_name_H-M   'P 1'
#
loop_
_entity.id
_entity.type
_entity.pdbx_description
1 polymer ?
#
loop_
_entity_poly.entity_id
_entity_poly.type
_entity_poly.pdbx_seq_one_letter_code
_entity_poly.pdbx_strand_id
1 'polypeptide(L)'
;MSVAPSQFEKCYKHPSNDIVLFCMSLECRQPLCKDCCKLHVQQHNQNGTQAQLDTVDNVRQQLLNNVHEMKTKFEEERTILHHFNVSESPELLKQIQNKLQRIKQTLMTAVNEYCIQLEEQVKQKIHLQKQSHPGERKDLHHKLNQIIINLDQQEKMLLQPKYIRGCLMVMSDEQNHDFEQLTLEVDDALKIYLSNAFDVYVHDDKLQKIIQTFTEYVDIYQVNLTEELEHLSKKIRDNSQLVPQIPKKNIQNQKIAQQPIPIKETKQYHSIYDEKFSSNNFASQSQFKRSYGDKKQDQYYQKIYQ
;
A
#
# COMPACT_ATOMS: atom_id res chain seq x y z
N MET A 1 -21.98 8.24 -47.05
CA MET A 1 -22.81 9.42 -46.73
C MET A 1 -23.22 10.05 -48.05
N SER A 2 -24.53 10.09 -48.35
CA SER A 2 -25.06 10.72 -49.57
C SER A 2 -24.97 12.23 -49.44
N VAL A 3 -24.21 12.87 -50.32
CA VAL A 3 -24.09 14.34 -50.37
C VAL A 3 -25.35 14.87 -51.06
N ALA A 4 -26.13 15.68 -50.35
CA ALA A 4 -27.27 16.40 -50.91
C ALA A 4 -26.83 17.34 -52.06
N PRO A 5 -27.67 17.59 -53.08
CA PRO A 5 -27.28 18.42 -54.21
C PRO A 5 -26.86 19.84 -53.76
N SER A 6 -25.71 20.31 -54.23
CA SER A 6 -25.13 21.61 -53.88
C SER A 6 -25.99 22.75 -54.42
N GLN A 7 -26.71 23.44 -53.54
CA GLN A 7 -27.27 24.76 -53.86
C GLN A 7 -26.19 25.80 -53.58
N PHE A 8 -25.67 26.44 -54.63
CA PHE A 8 -24.69 27.51 -54.50
C PHE A 8 -25.36 28.81 -54.04
N GLU A 9 -24.68 29.58 -53.20
CA GLU A 9 -25.16 30.88 -52.76
C GLU A 9 -25.05 31.93 -53.88
N LYS A 10 -26.01 32.86 -53.92
CA LYS A 10 -26.01 33.96 -54.90
C LYS A 10 -25.00 35.03 -54.51
N CYS A 11 -24.33 35.60 -55.51
CA CYS A 11 -23.39 36.70 -55.28
C CYS A 11 -24.15 37.98 -54.91
N TYR A 12 -23.75 38.63 -53.81
CA TYR A 12 -24.32 39.91 -53.37
C TYR A 12 -24.21 41.02 -54.44
N LYS A 13 -23.11 41.05 -55.21
CA LYS A 13 -22.89 42.05 -56.28
C LYS A 13 -23.56 41.67 -57.60
N HIS A 14 -23.77 40.38 -57.84
CA HIS A 14 -24.39 39.86 -59.06
C HIS A 14 -25.43 38.81 -58.68
N PRO A 15 -26.64 39.21 -58.24
CA PRO A 15 -27.64 38.28 -57.67
C PRO A 15 -28.11 37.18 -58.63
N SER A 16 -27.94 37.37 -59.94
CA SER A 16 -28.20 36.38 -60.98
C SER A 16 -27.16 35.24 -61.02
N ASN A 17 -25.95 35.46 -60.48
CA ASN A 17 -24.83 34.53 -60.56
C ASN A 17 -24.57 33.82 -59.24
N ASP A 18 -24.24 32.53 -59.35
CA ASP A 18 -23.81 31.71 -58.23
C ASP A 18 -22.33 31.95 -57.90
N ILE A 19 -22.01 31.87 -56.61
CA ILE A 19 -20.63 31.80 -56.11
C ILE A 19 -20.10 30.40 -56.39
N VAL A 20 -19.07 30.32 -57.23
CA VAL A 20 -18.52 29.04 -57.72
C VAL A 20 -17.02 28.91 -57.47
N LEU A 21 -16.32 30.02 -57.20
CA LEU A 21 -14.89 30.08 -56.94
C LEU A 21 -14.61 30.71 -55.57
N PHE A 22 -13.46 30.38 -55.00
CA PHE A 22 -12.97 30.95 -53.76
C PHE A 22 -11.47 31.25 -53.90
N CYS A 23 -11.05 32.46 -53.50
CA CYS A 23 -9.65 32.82 -53.48
C CYS A 23 -9.00 32.34 -52.18
N MET A 24 -8.05 31.42 -52.28
CA MET A 24 -7.31 30.80 -51.18
C MET A 24 -6.09 31.59 -50.73
N SER A 25 -5.76 32.71 -51.40
CA SER A 25 -4.66 33.57 -50.99
C SER A 25 -4.88 34.06 -49.54
N LEU A 26 -3.85 33.94 -48.70
CA LEU A 26 -3.96 34.06 -47.24
C LEU A 26 -4.65 35.35 -46.77
N GLU A 27 -4.31 36.47 -47.42
CA GLU A 27 -4.79 37.82 -47.11
C GLU A 27 -6.12 38.18 -47.79
N CYS A 28 -6.66 37.32 -48.65
CA CYS A 28 -7.87 37.62 -49.44
C CYS A 28 -9.10 36.80 -49.00
N ARG A 29 -9.02 35.47 -49.08
CA ARG A 29 -10.10 34.54 -48.65
C ARG A 29 -11.51 34.92 -49.12
N GLN A 30 -11.64 35.36 -50.38
CA GLN A 30 -12.90 35.91 -50.89
C GLN A 30 -13.68 34.92 -51.77
N PRO A 31 -15.00 34.76 -51.56
CA PRO A 31 -15.88 34.01 -52.46
C PRO A 31 -16.21 34.82 -53.71
N LEU A 32 -16.22 34.16 -54.87
CA LEU A 32 -16.33 34.81 -56.18
C LEU A 32 -17.34 34.08 -57.07
N CYS A 33 -18.23 34.85 -57.69
CA CYS A 33 -18.96 34.40 -58.88
C CYS A 33 -18.13 34.61 -60.15
N LYS A 34 -18.63 34.12 -61.29
CA LYS A 34 -17.95 34.18 -62.59
C LYS A 34 -17.53 35.61 -63.00
N ASP A 35 -18.35 36.61 -62.68
CA ASP A 35 -18.08 38.00 -63.03
C ASP A 35 -17.11 38.69 -62.04
N CYS A 36 -17.27 38.41 -60.74
CA CYS A 36 -16.36 38.93 -59.71
C CYS A 36 -14.93 38.40 -59.88
N CYS A 37 -14.76 37.17 -60.39
CA CYS A 37 -13.47 36.54 -60.59
C CYS A 37 -12.51 37.37 -61.47
N LYS A 38 -13.01 37.92 -62.59
CA LYS A 38 -12.17 38.68 -63.53
C LYS A 38 -11.58 39.95 -62.90
N LEU A 39 -12.43 40.73 -62.22
CA LEU A 39 -12.02 41.95 -61.51
C LEU A 39 -11.08 41.62 -60.36
N HIS A 40 -11.34 40.53 -59.66
CA HIS A 40 -10.56 40.08 -58.52
C HIS A 40 -9.12 39.67 -58.90
N VAL A 41 -8.94 38.94 -59.99
CA VAL A 41 -7.60 38.59 -60.51
C VAL A 41 -6.83 39.84 -60.94
N GLN A 42 -7.50 40.79 -61.59
CA GLN A 42 -6.88 42.07 -61.95
C GLN A 42 -6.41 42.84 -60.72
N GLN A 43 -7.20 42.85 -59.64
CA GLN A 43 -6.83 43.49 -58.38
C GLN A 43 -5.60 42.82 -57.73
N HIS A 44 -5.53 41.49 -57.72
CA HIS A 44 -4.36 40.76 -57.24
C HIS A 44 -3.09 41.17 -58.02
N ASN A 45 -3.18 41.20 -59.35
CA ASN A 45 -2.07 41.58 -60.23
C ASN A 45 -1.62 43.04 -60.01
N GLN A 46 -2.56 43.97 -59.83
CA GLN A 46 -2.24 45.38 -59.53
C GLN A 46 -1.55 45.55 -58.18
N ASN A 47 -1.92 44.72 -57.20
CA ASN A 47 -1.32 44.70 -55.87
C ASN A 47 -0.02 43.88 -55.80
N GLY A 48 0.47 43.33 -56.93
CA GLY A 48 1.67 42.50 -56.97
C GLY A 48 1.52 41.14 -56.25
N THR A 49 0.29 40.67 -56.06
CA THR A 49 -0.02 39.39 -55.39
C THR A 49 -0.65 38.42 -56.37
N GLN A 50 -0.54 37.11 -56.11
CA GLN A 50 -1.15 36.10 -56.97
C GLN A 50 -2.51 35.66 -56.41
N ALA A 51 -3.53 35.63 -57.28
CA ALA A 51 -4.82 35.02 -56.96
C ALA A 51 -4.69 33.50 -57.00
N GLN A 52 -4.98 32.83 -55.89
CA GLN A 52 -5.05 31.36 -55.83
C GLN A 52 -6.51 30.94 -55.83
N LEU A 53 -7.10 30.68 -57.00
CA LEU A 53 -8.52 30.36 -57.10
C LEU A 53 -8.76 28.86 -57.18
N ASP A 54 -9.73 28.38 -56.40
CA ASP A 54 -10.24 27.01 -56.49
C ASP A 54 -11.78 27.02 -56.45
N THR A 55 -12.42 25.91 -56.79
CA THR A 55 -13.88 25.80 -56.73
C THR A 55 -14.35 25.72 -55.29
N VAL A 56 -15.55 26.24 -55.01
CA VAL A 56 -16.13 26.19 -53.66
C VAL A 56 -16.26 24.75 -53.16
N ASP A 57 -16.58 23.80 -54.04
CA ASP A 57 -16.67 22.38 -53.68
C ASP A 57 -15.31 21.78 -53.28
N ASN A 58 -14.23 22.13 -54.01
CA ASN A 58 -12.88 21.69 -53.66
C ASN A 58 -12.42 22.29 -52.33
N VAL A 59 -12.64 23.60 -52.14
CA VAL A 59 -12.31 24.28 -50.88
C VAL A 59 -13.11 23.71 -49.72
N ARG A 60 -14.41 23.46 -49.91
CA ARG A 60 -15.26 22.79 -48.93
C ARG A 60 -14.72 21.42 -48.56
N GLN A 61 -14.34 20.61 -49.54
CA GLN A 61 -13.78 19.27 -49.29
C GLN A 61 -12.44 19.35 -48.54
N GLN A 62 -11.56 20.30 -48.90
CA GLN A 62 -10.30 20.54 -48.19
C GLN A 62 -10.54 20.95 -46.73
N LEU A 63 -11.46 21.88 -46.50
CA LEU A 63 -11.81 22.33 -45.14
C LEU A 63 -12.44 21.20 -44.32
N LEU A 64 -13.33 20.40 -44.91
CA LEU A 64 -13.91 19.22 -44.26
C LEU A 64 -12.83 18.22 -43.86
N ASN A 65 -11.86 17.94 -44.74
CA ASN A 65 -10.74 17.07 -44.43
C ASN A 65 -9.87 17.63 -43.29
N ASN A 66 -9.57 18.93 -43.30
CA ASN A 66 -8.79 19.57 -42.23
C ASN A 66 -9.51 19.53 -40.88
N VAL A 67 -10.82 19.83 -40.87
CA VAL A 67 -11.65 19.75 -39.66
C VAL A 67 -11.72 18.31 -39.15
N HIS A 68 -11.86 17.33 -40.06
CA HIS A 68 -11.85 15.92 -39.69
C HIS A 68 -10.51 15.50 -39.08
N GLU A 69 -9.39 15.87 -39.69
CA GLU A 69 -8.05 15.56 -39.17
C GLU A 69 -7.83 16.19 -37.78
N MET A 70 -8.21 17.45 -37.59
CA MET A 70 -8.14 18.09 -36.26
C MET A 70 -9.03 17.38 -35.24
N LYS A 71 -10.26 17.02 -35.61
CA LYS A 71 -11.16 16.27 -34.75
C LYS A 71 -10.53 14.95 -34.31
N THR A 72 -9.95 14.18 -35.24
CA THR A 72 -9.29 12.92 -34.94
C THR A 72 -8.12 13.11 -33.97
N LYS A 73 -7.26 14.12 -34.19
CA LYS A 73 -6.17 14.44 -33.26
C LYS A 73 -6.68 14.78 -31.86
N PHE A 74 -7.74 15.59 -31.74
CA PHE A 74 -8.32 15.89 -30.44
C PHE A 74 -8.99 14.67 -29.78
N GLU A 75 -9.56 13.75 -30.56
CA GLU A 75 -10.09 12.49 -30.03
C GLU A 75 -8.98 11.55 -29.53
N GLU A 76 -7.83 11.51 -30.19
CA GLU A 76 -6.63 10.80 -29.73
C GLU A 76 -6.12 11.36 -28.40
N GLU A 77 -5.91 12.68 -28.33
CA GLU A 77 -5.46 13.35 -27.09
C GLU A 77 -6.46 13.17 -25.94
N ARG A 78 -7.76 13.24 -26.23
CA ARG A 78 -8.81 12.95 -25.25
C ARG A 78 -8.73 11.50 -24.74
N THR A 79 -8.41 10.54 -25.61
CA THR A 79 -8.28 9.14 -25.25
C THR A 79 -7.07 8.90 -24.35
N ILE A 80 -5.94 9.55 -24.65
CA ILE A 80 -4.74 9.55 -23.79
C ILE A 80 -5.12 10.12 -22.42
N LEU A 81 -5.76 11.29 -22.37
CA LEU A 81 -6.14 11.94 -21.12
C LEU A 81 -7.11 11.10 -20.28
N HIS A 82 -8.09 10.45 -20.91
CA HIS A 82 -9.02 9.56 -20.22
C HIS A 82 -8.31 8.33 -19.62
N HIS A 83 -7.20 7.87 -20.19
CA HIS A 83 -6.41 6.78 -19.64
C HIS A 83 -5.69 7.17 -18.34
N PHE A 84 -5.26 8.42 -18.22
CA PHE A 84 -4.52 8.92 -17.04
C PHE A 84 -5.39 9.59 -15.99
N ASN A 85 -6.65 9.92 -16.31
CA ASN A 85 -7.64 10.39 -15.33
C ASN A 85 -8.10 9.28 -14.33
N VAL A 86 -7.43 8.13 -14.37
CA VAL A 86 -7.59 6.96 -13.48
C VAL A 86 -6.85 7.18 -12.14
N SER A 87 -6.29 8.37 -11.89
CA SER A 87 -5.77 8.79 -10.60
C SER A 87 -6.78 8.76 -9.44
N GLU A 88 -8.08 8.57 -9.74
CA GLU A 88 -9.15 8.28 -8.76
C GLU A 88 -9.73 6.86 -8.90
N SER A 89 -9.00 5.93 -9.53
CA SER A 89 -9.48 4.55 -9.68
C SER A 89 -9.71 3.93 -8.30
N PRO A 90 -10.95 3.49 -7.98
CA PRO A 90 -11.23 2.78 -6.75
C PRO A 90 -10.40 1.49 -6.65
N GLU A 91 -9.98 0.90 -7.77
CA GLU A 91 -9.07 -0.24 -7.81
C GLU A 91 -7.66 0.10 -7.32
N LEU A 92 -7.07 1.22 -7.75
CA LEU A 92 -5.75 1.65 -7.27
C LEU A 92 -5.79 1.91 -5.76
N LEU A 93 -6.82 2.62 -5.29
CA LEU A 93 -7.03 2.85 -3.86
C LEU A 93 -7.18 1.53 -3.10
N LYS A 94 -7.94 0.58 -3.64
CA LYS A 94 -8.11 -0.76 -3.05
C LYS A 94 -6.79 -1.55 -3.04
N GLN A 95 -5.96 -1.43 -4.06
CA GLN A 95 -4.63 -2.05 -4.08
C GLN A 95 -3.71 -1.47 -3.00
N ILE A 96 -3.70 -0.14 -2.84
CA ILE A 96 -2.94 0.53 -1.78
C ILE A 96 -3.46 0.09 -0.40
N GLN A 97 -4.78 0.07 -0.20
CA GLN A 97 -5.40 -0.42 1.04
C GLN A 97 -5.03 -1.87 1.33
N ASN A 98 -5.03 -2.75 0.34
CA ASN A 98 -4.62 -4.14 0.49
C ASN A 98 -3.13 -4.26 0.87
N LYS A 99 -2.26 -3.44 0.27
CA LYS A 99 -0.83 -3.39 0.64
C LYS A 99 -0.66 -2.93 2.08
N LEU A 100 -1.35 -1.88 2.50
CA LEU A 100 -1.36 -1.39 3.88
C LEU A 100 -1.88 -2.46 4.86
N GLN A 101 -2.94 -3.18 4.50
CA GLN A 101 -3.44 -4.29 5.31
C GLN A 101 -2.41 -5.41 5.45
N ARG A 102 -1.71 -5.78 4.38
CA ARG A 102 -0.63 -6.78 4.44
C ARG A 102 0.51 -6.33 5.33
N ILE A 103 0.97 -5.08 5.20
CA ILE A 103 2.00 -4.51 6.08
C ILE A 103 1.56 -4.63 7.54
N LYS A 104 0.34 -4.18 7.86
CA LYS A 104 -0.22 -4.29 9.21
C LYS A 104 -0.22 -5.75 9.71
N GLN A 105 -0.68 -6.68 8.89
CA GLN A 105 -0.74 -8.10 9.25
C GLN A 105 0.66 -8.65 9.54
N THR A 106 1.63 -8.38 8.66
CA THR A 106 3.03 -8.81 8.83
C THR A 106 3.64 -8.26 10.11
N LEU A 107 3.42 -6.98 10.41
CA LEU A 107 3.92 -6.36 11.65
C LEU A 107 3.31 -6.99 12.89
N MET A 108 2.00 -7.22 12.90
CA MET A 108 1.33 -7.91 14.01
C MET A 108 1.87 -9.33 14.20
N THR A 109 2.11 -10.06 13.12
CA THR A 109 2.71 -11.40 13.18
C THR A 109 4.11 -11.35 13.79
N ALA A 110 4.98 -10.44 13.34
CA ALA A 110 6.34 -10.30 13.88
C ALA A 110 6.34 -9.96 15.38
N VAL A 111 5.45 -9.06 15.82
CA VAL A 111 5.28 -8.74 17.25
C VAL A 111 4.82 -9.97 18.03
N ASN A 112 3.83 -10.70 17.53
CA ASN A 112 3.34 -11.90 18.19
C ASN A 112 4.41 -13.00 18.28
N GLU A 113 5.17 -13.22 17.21
CA GLU A 113 6.28 -14.19 17.19
C GLU A 113 7.34 -13.84 18.24
N TYR A 114 7.70 -12.56 18.35
CA TYR A 114 8.62 -12.11 19.38
C TYR A 114 8.06 -12.33 20.80
N CYS A 115 6.79 -12.00 21.04
CA CYS A 115 6.15 -12.24 22.34
C CYS A 115 6.14 -13.74 22.70
N ILE A 116 5.85 -14.61 21.74
CA ILE A 116 5.90 -16.08 21.94
C ILE A 116 7.31 -16.53 22.30
N GLN A 117 8.34 -16.01 21.61
CA GLN A 117 9.74 -16.31 21.95
C GLN A 117 10.11 -15.81 23.34
N LEU A 118 9.66 -14.62 23.72
CA LEU A 118 9.90 -14.05 25.05
C LEU A 118 9.22 -14.89 26.13
N GLU A 119 7.97 -15.31 25.93
CA GLU A 119 7.25 -16.22 26.82
C GLU A 119 8.01 -17.55 26.98
N GLU A 120 8.53 -18.10 25.90
CA GLU A 120 9.30 -19.35 25.93
C GLU A 120 10.62 -19.18 26.71
N GLN A 121 11.32 -18.05 26.52
CA GLN A 121 12.50 -17.72 27.32
C GLN A 121 12.17 -17.57 28.81
N VAL A 122 11.05 -16.93 29.14
CA VAL A 122 10.56 -16.82 30.53
C VAL A 122 10.26 -18.19 31.10
N LYS A 123 9.54 -19.06 30.37
CA LYS A 123 9.25 -20.44 30.79
C LYS A 123 10.53 -21.23 31.02
N GLN A 124 11.52 -21.12 30.13
CA GLN A 124 12.81 -21.77 30.30
C GLN A 124 13.55 -21.27 31.54
N LYS A 125 13.55 -19.96 31.81
CA LYS A 125 14.13 -19.41 33.04
C LYS A 125 13.42 -19.91 34.30
N ILE A 126 12.07 -19.92 34.31
CA ILE A 126 11.28 -20.51 35.42
C ILE A 126 11.63 -21.99 35.59
N HIS A 127 11.77 -22.73 34.49
CA HIS A 127 12.09 -24.15 34.53
C HIS A 127 13.49 -24.41 35.09
N LEU A 128 14.49 -23.68 34.61
CA LEU A 128 15.86 -23.72 35.14
C LEU A 128 15.86 -23.41 36.64
N GLN A 129 15.18 -22.33 37.07
CA GLN A 129 15.10 -21.97 38.49
C GLN A 129 14.46 -23.09 39.33
N LYS A 130 13.43 -23.78 38.81
CA LYS A 130 12.82 -24.93 39.47
C LYS A 130 13.73 -26.16 39.51
N GLN A 131 14.57 -26.35 38.50
CA GLN A 131 15.53 -27.46 38.42
C GLN A 131 16.80 -27.22 39.24
N SER A 132 17.21 -25.97 39.46
CA SER A 132 18.44 -25.65 40.22
C SER A 132 18.35 -26.04 41.69
N HIS A 133 17.13 -26.07 42.26
CA HIS A 133 16.90 -26.38 43.68
C HIS A 133 15.74 -27.37 43.87
N PRO A 134 15.80 -28.57 43.27
CA PRO A 134 14.70 -29.53 43.33
C PRO A 134 14.81 -30.28 44.66
N GLY A 135 14.05 -29.83 45.67
CA GLY A 135 13.93 -30.55 46.94
C GLY A 135 14.38 -29.76 48.16
N GLU A 136 15.34 -28.84 48.04
CA GLU A 136 15.84 -28.04 49.18
C GLU A 136 14.72 -27.37 49.98
N ARG A 137 13.73 -26.79 49.28
CA ARG A 137 12.55 -26.20 49.94
C ARG A 137 11.70 -27.25 50.66
N LYS A 138 11.49 -28.42 50.06
CA LYS A 138 10.66 -29.48 50.66
C LYS A 138 11.37 -30.11 51.85
N ASP A 139 12.67 -30.32 51.75
CA ASP A 139 13.49 -30.94 52.77
C ASP A 139 13.66 -30.01 53.97
N LEU A 140 13.93 -28.72 53.74
CA LEU A 140 13.99 -27.71 54.80
C LEU A 140 12.63 -27.54 55.49
N HIS A 141 11.53 -27.52 54.71
CA HIS A 141 10.18 -27.45 55.27
C HIS A 141 9.80 -28.72 56.05
N HIS A 142 10.31 -29.89 55.65
CA HIS A 142 10.14 -31.13 56.39
C HIS A 142 10.93 -31.12 57.70
N LYS A 143 12.20 -30.70 57.67
CA LYS A 143 13.04 -30.52 58.87
C LYS A 143 12.37 -29.57 59.88
N LEU A 144 11.93 -28.40 59.43
CA LEU A 144 11.22 -27.42 60.29
C LEU A 144 9.96 -28.03 60.91
N ASN A 145 9.14 -28.73 60.11
CA ASN A 145 7.94 -29.37 60.63
C ASN A 145 8.24 -30.46 61.67
N GLN A 146 9.30 -31.24 61.49
CA GLN A 146 9.70 -32.24 62.49
C GLN A 146 10.12 -31.60 63.82
N ILE A 147 10.89 -30.50 63.76
CA ILE A 147 11.29 -29.76 64.95
C ILE A 147 10.06 -29.20 65.67
N ILE A 148 9.12 -28.59 64.93
CA ILE A 148 7.87 -28.06 65.51
C ILE A 148 7.07 -29.17 66.19
N ILE A 149 6.91 -30.33 65.55
CA ILE A 149 6.17 -31.48 66.13
C ILE A 149 6.84 -31.97 67.43
N ASN A 150 8.17 -32.03 67.45
CA ASN A 150 8.91 -32.44 68.65
C ASN A 150 8.75 -31.43 69.79
N LEU A 151 8.81 -30.13 69.49
CA LEU A 151 8.60 -29.07 70.47
C LEU A 151 7.16 -29.08 71.01
N ASP A 152 6.16 -29.23 70.15
CA ASP A 152 4.75 -29.38 70.55
C ASP A 152 4.55 -30.58 71.48
N GLN A 153 5.26 -31.68 71.23
CA GLN A 153 5.18 -32.88 72.06
C GLN A 153 5.83 -32.66 73.42
N GLN A 154 6.99 -31.98 73.47
CA GLN A 154 7.64 -31.57 74.71
C GLN A 154 6.73 -30.64 75.53
N GLU A 155 6.15 -29.62 74.90
CA GLU A 155 5.22 -28.68 75.53
C GLU A 155 4.01 -29.41 76.13
N LYS A 156 3.36 -30.29 75.35
CA LYS A 156 2.22 -31.09 75.82
C LYS A 156 2.58 -31.95 77.03
N MET A 157 3.79 -32.52 77.10
CA MET A 157 4.20 -33.33 78.25
C MET A 157 4.47 -32.50 79.51
N LEU A 158 4.94 -31.26 79.36
CA LEU A 158 5.14 -30.33 80.46
C LEU A 158 3.81 -29.80 81.02
N LEU A 159 2.79 -29.66 80.17
CA LEU A 159 1.45 -29.21 80.56
C LEU A 159 0.61 -30.28 81.28
N GLN A 160 1.06 -31.54 81.32
CA GLN A 160 0.33 -32.62 81.99
C GLN A 160 0.51 -32.57 83.53
N PRO A 161 -0.50 -33.00 84.32
CA PRO A 161 -0.39 -33.05 85.79
C PRO A 161 0.77 -33.90 86.33
N LYS A 162 1.29 -34.84 85.53
CA LYS A 162 2.46 -35.69 85.84
C LYS A 162 3.69 -35.28 84.99
N TYR A 163 4.10 -34.02 85.12
CA TYR A 163 5.09 -33.36 84.26
C TYR A 163 6.56 -33.76 84.47
N ILE A 164 6.92 -34.50 85.53
CA ILE A 164 8.33 -34.85 85.83
C ILE A 164 9.02 -35.53 84.64
N ARG A 165 8.29 -36.38 83.90
CA ARG A 165 8.82 -37.02 82.68
C ARG A 165 9.11 -36.01 81.57
N GLY A 166 8.27 -34.98 81.41
CA GLY A 166 8.50 -33.89 80.46
C GLY A 166 9.72 -33.05 80.84
N CYS A 167 9.90 -32.73 82.12
CA CYS A 167 11.08 -32.01 82.61
C CYS A 167 12.37 -32.79 82.34
N LEU A 168 12.38 -34.10 82.62
CA LEU A 168 13.54 -34.95 82.34
C LEU A 168 13.85 -35.02 80.84
N MET A 169 12.81 -35.12 79.98
CA MET A 169 12.98 -35.17 78.53
C MET A 169 13.60 -33.88 77.97
N VAL A 170 13.10 -32.72 78.40
CA VAL A 170 13.62 -31.41 77.97
C VAL A 170 15.04 -31.16 78.51
N MET A 171 15.36 -31.66 79.70
CA MET A 171 16.71 -31.55 80.27
C MET A 171 17.72 -32.55 79.68
N SER A 172 17.25 -33.70 79.20
CA SER A 172 18.10 -34.77 78.64
C SER A 172 18.35 -34.60 77.15
N ASP A 173 17.41 -34.01 76.42
CA ASP A 173 17.71 -33.53 75.08
C ASP A 173 18.71 -32.40 75.25
N GLU A 174 19.99 -32.67 74.98
CA GLU A 174 20.95 -31.63 74.68
C GLU A 174 20.33 -30.81 73.55
N GLN A 175 19.68 -29.69 73.89
CA GLN A 175 19.21 -28.70 72.93
C GLN A 175 20.42 -27.96 72.36
N ASN A 176 21.40 -28.70 71.84
CA ASN A 176 22.11 -28.30 70.63
C ASN A 176 21.10 -28.39 69.49
N HIS A 177 20.05 -27.58 69.58
CA HIS A 177 19.35 -27.22 68.37
C HIS A 177 20.44 -26.60 67.52
N ASP A 178 20.72 -27.22 66.38
CA ASP A 178 21.34 -26.63 65.21
C ASP A 178 20.48 -25.44 64.74
N PHE A 179 20.02 -24.57 65.63
CA PHE A 179 19.13 -23.46 65.38
C PHE A 179 19.89 -22.40 64.59
N GLU A 180 21.15 -22.16 64.96
CA GLU A 180 22.06 -21.33 64.18
C GLU A 180 22.29 -21.94 62.79
N GLN A 181 22.56 -23.24 62.70
CA GLN A 181 22.75 -23.91 61.41
C GLN A 181 21.47 -23.94 60.56
N LEU A 182 20.30 -24.14 61.15
CA LEU A 182 19.00 -24.14 60.47
C LEU A 182 18.60 -22.73 60.04
N THR A 183 18.90 -21.71 60.85
CA THR A 183 18.71 -20.30 60.48
C THR A 183 19.59 -19.94 59.30
N LEU A 184 20.86 -20.39 59.30
CA LEU A 184 21.76 -20.24 58.16
C LEU A 184 21.24 -20.98 56.92
N GLU A 185 20.74 -22.22 57.05
CA GLU A 185 20.12 -22.97 55.94
C GLU A 185 18.89 -22.24 55.36
N VAL A 186 18.07 -21.60 56.21
CA VAL A 186 16.93 -20.78 55.79
C VAL A 186 17.38 -19.51 55.07
N ASP A 187 18.36 -18.80 55.63
CA ASP A 187 18.87 -17.55 55.06
C ASP A 187 19.55 -17.81 53.70
N ASP A 188 20.31 -18.89 53.57
CA ASP A 188 20.93 -19.29 52.30
C ASP A 188 19.86 -19.66 51.26
N ALA A 189 18.83 -20.43 51.64
CA ALA A 189 17.73 -20.77 50.75
C ALA A 189 16.95 -19.52 50.28
N LEU A 190 16.72 -18.56 51.19
CA LEU A 190 16.07 -17.28 50.86
C LEU A 190 16.94 -16.42 49.95
N LYS A 191 18.24 -16.33 50.23
CA LYS A 191 19.20 -15.57 49.43
C LYS A 191 19.27 -16.11 48.01
N ILE A 192 19.32 -17.43 47.85
CA ILE A 192 19.25 -18.12 46.55
C ILE A 192 17.93 -17.81 45.84
N TYR A 193 16.80 -17.81 46.55
CA TYR A 193 15.50 -17.53 45.95
C TYR A 193 15.40 -16.09 45.44
N LEU A 194 15.83 -15.14 46.27
CA LEU A 194 15.82 -13.71 45.95
C LEU A 194 16.83 -13.37 44.85
N SER A 195 18.02 -13.98 44.85
CA SER A 195 19.03 -13.76 43.80
C SER A 195 18.59 -14.26 42.43
N ASN A 196 17.67 -15.21 42.40
CA ASN A 196 17.12 -15.78 41.18
C ASN A 196 15.74 -15.21 40.81
N ALA A 197 15.21 -14.25 41.58
CA ALA A 197 13.98 -13.56 41.24
C ALA A 197 14.23 -12.66 40.01
N PHE A 198 13.33 -12.73 39.03
CA PHE A 198 13.40 -11.88 37.85
C PHE A 198 12.01 -11.39 37.48
N ASP A 199 11.99 -10.25 36.79
CA ASP A 199 10.79 -9.62 36.26
C ASP A 199 11.00 -9.26 34.80
N VAL A 200 9.90 -9.07 34.07
CA VAL A 200 9.91 -8.61 32.69
C VAL A 200 9.78 -7.09 32.71
N TYR A 201 10.86 -6.39 32.41
CA TYR A 201 10.87 -4.94 32.33
C TYR A 201 10.65 -4.45 30.89
N VAL A 202 9.75 -3.48 30.74
CA VAL A 202 9.46 -2.84 29.45
C VAL A 202 10.16 -1.48 29.40
N HIS A 203 10.99 -1.30 28.37
CA HIS A 203 11.65 -0.02 28.08
C HIS A 203 10.76 0.84 27.17
N ASP A 204 9.92 1.70 27.76
CA ASP A 204 8.99 2.56 27.02
C ASP A 204 9.67 3.50 26.03
N ASP A 205 10.88 3.98 26.35
CA ASP A 205 11.72 4.82 25.48
C ASP A 205 12.16 4.10 24.21
N LYS A 206 12.42 2.79 24.30
CA LYS A 206 12.79 1.95 23.15
C LYS A 206 11.57 1.58 22.31
N LEU A 207 10.39 1.47 22.91
CA LEU A 207 9.13 1.27 22.20
C LEU A 207 8.83 2.42 21.24
N GLN A 208 9.13 3.66 21.63
CA GLN A 208 8.97 4.83 20.73
C GLN A 208 9.90 4.76 19.51
N LYS A 209 11.09 4.16 19.62
CA LYS A 209 12.01 3.99 18.49
C LYS A 209 11.46 3.07 17.42
N ILE A 210 10.61 2.10 17.79
CA ILE A 210 9.96 1.20 16.81
C ILE A 210 9.12 2.01 15.80
N ILE A 211 8.45 3.08 16.25
CA ILE A 211 7.68 3.97 15.38
C ILE A 211 8.60 4.68 14.38
N GLN A 212 9.75 5.18 14.84
CA GLN A 212 10.75 5.79 13.96
C GLN A 212 11.33 4.79 12.95
N THR A 213 11.60 3.56 13.37
CA THR A 213 12.07 2.52 12.46
C THR A 213 11.01 2.14 11.42
N PHE A 214 9.70 2.21 11.74
CA PHE A 214 8.67 1.98 10.73
C PHE A 214 8.66 3.01 9.60
N THR A 215 8.99 4.27 9.90
CA THR A 215 9.14 5.31 8.87
C THR A 215 10.34 5.07 7.94
N GLU A 216 11.31 4.23 8.33
CA GLU A 216 12.43 3.84 7.47
C GLU A 216 12.06 2.67 6.52
N TYR A 217 11.09 1.84 6.90
CA TYR A 217 10.70 0.64 6.11
C TYR A 217 9.48 0.86 5.21
N VAL A 218 8.63 1.83 5.51
CA VAL A 218 7.41 2.13 4.74
C VAL A 218 7.40 3.61 4.39
N ASP A 219 7.45 3.90 3.09
CA ASP A 219 7.43 5.27 2.58
C ASP A 219 6.44 5.42 1.41
N ILE A 220 5.95 6.64 1.23
CA ILE A 220 5.08 7.04 0.14
C ILE A 220 5.94 7.75 -0.91
N TYR A 221 6.24 7.05 -2.00
CA TYR A 221 6.95 7.63 -3.14
C TYR A 221 5.98 8.01 -4.26
N GLN A 222 6.29 9.10 -4.95
CA GLN A 222 5.63 9.45 -6.19
C GLN A 222 6.17 8.56 -7.32
N VAL A 223 5.27 7.86 -8.00
CA VAL A 223 5.64 7.06 -9.17
C VAL A 223 5.83 7.99 -10.38
N ASN A 224 6.97 7.87 -11.07
CA ASN A 224 7.19 8.55 -12.34
C ASN A 224 6.57 7.72 -13.47
N LEU A 225 5.49 8.21 -14.07
CA LEU A 225 4.76 7.54 -15.15
C LEU A 225 5.12 8.06 -16.55
N THR A 226 6.23 8.79 -16.69
CA THR A 226 6.61 9.43 -17.97
C THR A 226 6.84 8.39 -19.07
N GLU A 227 7.54 7.29 -18.78
CA GLU A 227 7.81 6.23 -19.76
C GLU A 227 6.51 5.50 -20.19
N GLU A 228 5.57 5.29 -19.26
CA GLU A 228 4.28 4.67 -19.54
C GLU A 228 3.38 5.60 -20.39
N LEU A 229 3.40 6.90 -20.11
CA LEU A 229 2.77 7.94 -20.92
C LEU A 229 3.31 7.95 -22.34
N GLU A 230 4.64 7.91 -22.51
CA GLU A 230 5.27 7.88 -23.84
C GLU A 230 4.88 6.63 -24.62
N HIS A 231 4.92 5.45 -23.99
CA HIS A 231 4.55 4.19 -24.61
C HIS A 231 3.08 4.16 -25.05
N LEU A 232 2.15 4.60 -24.20
CA LEU A 232 0.72 4.64 -24.51
C LEU A 232 0.38 5.67 -25.58
N SER A 233 0.98 6.87 -25.47
CA SER A 233 0.80 7.92 -26.48
C SER A 233 1.25 7.43 -27.85
N LYS A 234 2.40 6.74 -27.91
CA LYS A 234 2.89 6.12 -29.14
C LYS A 234 1.92 5.06 -29.67
N LYS A 235 1.47 4.12 -28.83
CA LYS A 235 0.53 3.06 -29.23
C LYS A 235 -0.81 3.60 -29.78
N ILE A 236 -1.37 4.64 -29.16
CA ILE A 236 -2.63 5.24 -29.60
C ILE A 236 -2.46 5.93 -30.95
N ARG A 237 -1.36 6.67 -31.12
CA ARG A 237 -1.00 7.37 -32.36
C ARG A 237 -0.62 6.42 -33.50
N ASP A 238 0.03 5.30 -33.20
CA ASP A 238 0.41 4.28 -34.19
C ASP A 238 -0.83 3.50 -34.68
N ASN A 239 -1.80 3.23 -33.79
CA ASN A 239 -3.04 2.54 -34.16
C ASN A 239 -4.01 3.40 -34.99
N SER A 240 -3.97 4.72 -34.83
CA SER A 240 -4.81 5.67 -35.58
C SER A 240 -4.32 5.89 -37.02
N GLN A 241 -3.05 5.56 -37.32
CA GLN A 241 -2.50 5.59 -38.69
C GLN A 241 -2.95 4.43 -39.59
N LEU A 242 -3.66 3.42 -39.06
CA LEU A 242 -4.17 2.26 -39.82
C LEU A 242 -5.52 2.51 -40.52
N VAL A 243 -6.07 3.72 -40.47
CA VAL A 243 -7.23 4.10 -41.30
C VAL A 243 -6.73 4.36 -42.73
N PRO A 244 -7.31 3.74 -43.79
CA PRO A 244 -6.76 3.83 -45.14
C PRO A 244 -6.68 5.28 -45.62
N GLN A 245 -5.46 5.81 -45.73
CA GLN A 245 -5.24 7.05 -46.45
C GLN A 245 -5.48 6.80 -47.95
N ILE A 246 -6.47 7.49 -48.51
CA ILE A 246 -6.60 7.64 -49.96
C ILE A 246 -5.29 8.26 -50.46
N PRO A 247 -4.66 7.72 -51.53
CA PRO A 247 -3.27 8.01 -51.86
C PRO A 247 -3.05 9.49 -52.18
N LYS A 248 -2.31 10.18 -51.30
CA LYS A 248 -1.71 11.49 -51.59
C LYS A 248 -0.60 11.28 -52.61
N LYS A 249 -0.74 11.89 -53.79
CA LYS A 249 0.34 11.98 -54.78
C LYS A 249 1.54 12.72 -54.19
N ASN A 250 2.70 12.09 -54.32
CA ASN A 250 4.02 12.53 -53.91
C ASN A 250 4.38 13.97 -54.31
N ILE A 251 4.98 14.71 -53.39
CA ILE A 251 6.04 15.67 -53.69
C ILE A 251 7.16 15.42 -52.68
N GLN A 252 8.33 15.05 -53.20
CA GLN A 252 9.58 14.82 -52.47
C GLN A 252 10.12 16.12 -51.88
N ASN A 253 10.74 16.08 -50.69
CA ASN A 253 12.17 16.38 -50.58
C ASN A 253 12.77 16.17 -49.17
N GLN A 254 13.91 15.46 -49.23
CA GLN A 254 15.18 15.62 -48.51
C GLN A 254 15.34 15.27 -47.01
N LYS A 255 16.41 14.48 -46.82
CA LYS A 255 16.97 13.85 -45.62
C LYS A 255 17.71 14.86 -44.74
N ILE A 256 17.68 14.65 -43.43
CA ILE A 256 18.83 14.91 -42.54
C ILE A 256 18.97 13.74 -41.57
N ALA A 257 20.19 13.23 -41.45
CA ALA A 257 20.60 12.15 -40.55
C ALA A 257 20.99 12.69 -39.17
N GLN A 258 20.67 11.95 -38.10
CA GLN A 258 21.33 12.10 -36.79
C GLN A 258 21.57 10.72 -36.15
N GLN A 259 22.77 10.59 -35.57
CA GLN A 259 23.35 9.40 -34.95
C GLN A 259 22.80 9.14 -33.53
N PRO A 260 22.94 7.90 -33.01
CA PRO A 260 22.44 7.51 -31.69
C PRO A 260 23.39 7.87 -30.54
N ILE A 261 22.81 8.25 -29.39
CA ILE A 261 23.49 8.43 -28.09
C ILE A 261 23.24 7.16 -27.25
N PRO A 262 24.25 6.60 -26.54
CA PRO A 262 24.07 5.39 -25.75
C PRO A 262 23.42 5.69 -24.39
N ILE A 263 22.27 5.07 -24.11
CA ILE A 263 21.59 5.13 -22.81
C ILE A 263 22.16 4.01 -21.92
N LYS A 264 22.62 4.40 -20.73
CA LYS A 264 23.03 3.50 -19.64
C LYS A 264 21.82 2.86 -18.98
N GLU A 265 22.01 1.61 -18.59
CA GLU A 265 21.07 0.65 -17.99
C GLU A 265 20.08 1.26 -16.97
N THR A 266 18.78 1.17 -17.27
CA THR A 266 17.68 1.30 -16.32
C THR A 266 17.26 -0.08 -15.81
N LYS A 267 17.08 -0.19 -14.49
CA LYS A 267 16.62 -1.42 -13.83
C LYS A 267 15.23 -1.81 -14.35
N GLN A 268 15.07 -3.09 -14.65
CA GLN A 268 13.89 -3.71 -15.23
C GLN A 268 12.65 -3.45 -14.35
N TYR A 269 11.76 -2.57 -14.82
CA TYR A 269 10.43 -2.38 -14.23
C TYR A 269 9.54 -3.58 -14.57
N HIS A 270 8.87 -4.14 -13.58
CA HIS A 270 7.82 -5.14 -13.78
C HIS A 270 6.47 -4.42 -13.73
N SER A 271 5.78 -4.41 -14.87
CA SER A 271 4.45 -3.81 -14.99
C SER A 271 3.46 -4.54 -14.08
N ILE A 272 2.69 -3.79 -13.31
CA ILE A 272 1.56 -4.30 -12.51
C ILE A 272 0.41 -4.83 -13.37
N TYR A 273 0.50 -4.71 -14.70
CA TYR A 273 -0.47 -5.23 -15.67
C TYR A 273 0.01 -6.47 -16.43
N ASP A 274 1.25 -6.95 -16.18
CA ASP A 274 1.81 -8.12 -16.88
C ASP A 274 1.34 -9.48 -16.32
N GLU A 275 0.69 -9.54 -15.15
CA GLU A 275 0.11 -10.79 -14.65
C GLU A 275 -1.28 -11.05 -15.23
N LYS A 276 -1.31 -11.40 -16.51
CA LYS A 276 -2.40 -12.24 -17.03
C LYS A 276 -2.18 -13.67 -16.57
N PHE A 277 -3.14 -14.17 -15.80
CA PHE A 277 -3.47 -15.60 -15.70
C PHE A 277 -2.37 -16.53 -15.17
N SER A 278 -2.31 -16.67 -13.85
CA SER A 278 -2.11 -17.98 -13.24
C SER A 278 -3.26 -18.27 -12.28
N SER A 279 -4.37 -18.66 -12.88
CA SER A 279 -5.33 -19.54 -12.23
C SER A 279 -4.68 -20.90 -12.02
N ASN A 280 -4.34 -21.26 -10.78
CA ASN A 280 -4.73 -22.55 -10.22
C ASN A 280 -4.43 -22.66 -8.72
N ASN A 281 -5.45 -23.20 -8.03
CA ASN A 281 -5.41 -23.84 -6.72
C ASN A 281 -5.16 -22.94 -5.50
N PHE A 282 -6.23 -22.58 -4.81
CA PHE A 282 -6.51 -23.18 -3.50
C PHE A 282 -8.00 -23.07 -3.18
N ALA A 283 -8.70 -24.18 -3.37
CA ALA A 283 -9.94 -24.46 -2.67
C ALA A 283 -9.57 -24.87 -1.24
N SER A 284 -9.98 -24.11 -0.23
CA SER A 284 -10.33 -24.65 1.10
C SER A 284 -11.07 -23.59 1.92
N GLN A 285 -12.37 -23.84 2.10
CA GLN A 285 -13.14 -23.65 3.32
C GLN A 285 -12.86 -22.39 4.18
N SER A 286 -13.83 -21.48 4.21
CA SER A 286 -14.48 -21.14 5.48
C SER A 286 -15.80 -20.41 5.24
N GLN A 287 -16.91 -21.13 5.46
CA GLN A 287 -18.19 -20.52 5.76
C GLN A 287 -18.05 -19.86 7.14
N PHE A 288 -18.04 -18.53 7.22
CA PHE A 288 -18.32 -17.85 8.48
C PHE A 288 -19.64 -17.09 8.38
N LYS A 289 -20.65 -17.70 9.02
CA LYS A 289 -21.94 -17.12 9.35
C LYS A 289 -21.74 -15.85 10.18
N ARG A 290 -22.50 -14.81 9.85
CA ARG A 290 -22.81 -13.72 10.78
C ARG A 290 -23.61 -14.30 11.95
N SER A 291 -23.16 -14.09 13.18
CA SER A 291 -24.01 -14.17 14.37
C SER A 291 -23.83 -12.89 15.16
N TYR A 292 -24.93 -12.14 15.25
CA TYR A 292 -25.11 -11.03 16.16
C TYR A 292 -25.41 -11.59 17.56
N GLY A 293 -24.82 -10.95 18.57
CA GLY A 293 -25.38 -10.86 19.91
C GLY A 293 -24.71 -11.74 20.95
N ASP A 294 -23.91 -11.11 21.83
CA ASP A 294 -23.88 -11.57 23.21
C ASP A 294 -23.88 -10.39 24.18
N LYS A 295 -25.01 -10.26 24.88
CA LYS A 295 -25.25 -9.33 25.99
C LYS A 295 -24.82 -10.04 27.27
N LYS A 296 -23.52 -10.04 27.61
CA LYS A 296 -23.03 -10.55 28.90
C LYS A 296 -21.76 -9.84 29.39
N GLN A 297 -21.74 -8.51 29.35
CA GLN A 297 -20.63 -7.73 29.92
C GLN A 297 -21.03 -6.73 31.02
N ASP A 298 -22.25 -6.82 31.54
CA ASP A 298 -22.79 -5.89 32.56
C ASP A 298 -23.04 -6.50 33.95
N GLN A 299 -22.38 -7.60 34.32
CA GLN A 299 -22.54 -8.19 35.66
C GLN A 299 -21.26 -8.35 36.50
N TYR A 300 -20.12 -7.80 36.06
CA TYR A 300 -18.87 -7.96 36.81
C TYR A 300 -18.45 -6.76 37.68
N TYR A 301 -19.16 -5.62 37.61
CA TYR A 301 -18.76 -4.39 38.34
C TYR A 301 -19.59 -4.04 39.59
N GLN A 302 -20.40 -4.96 40.14
CA GLN A 302 -21.26 -4.68 41.30
C GLN A 302 -20.96 -5.47 42.59
N LYS A 303 -19.75 -6.04 42.75
CA LYS A 303 -19.36 -6.73 44.00
C LYS A 303 -17.99 -6.37 44.58
N ILE A 304 -17.51 -5.13 44.37
CA ILE A 304 -16.27 -4.65 45.02
C ILE A 304 -16.52 -3.55 46.06
N TYR A 305 -17.76 -3.11 46.27
CA TYR A 305 -18.12 -2.27 47.41
C TYR A 305 -19.44 -2.71 48.03
N GLN A 306 -19.38 -3.74 48.87
CA GLN A 306 -20.24 -3.98 50.04
C GLN A 306 -19.69 -5.17 50.83
#